data_AF-B8CDD3-F1
#
_entry.id   AF-B8CDD3-F1
#
_cell.length_a   1.000
_cell.length_b   1.000
_cell.length_c   1.000
_cell.angle_alpha   90.00
_cell.angle_beta   90.00
_cell.angle_gamma   90.00
#
_symmetry.space_group_name_H-M   'P 1'
#
loop_
_entity.id
_entity.type
_entity.pdbx_description
1 polymer ?
#
loop_
_entity_poly.entity_id
_entity_poly.type
_entity_poly.pdbx_seq_one_letter_code
_entity_poly.pdbx_strand_id
1 'polypeptide(L)'
;MLPIVLLLWMWVGYLMGFVTFVVSQPASAGLPNDASSVTQVDPELFAKAITHAKTMNISTDPKHKQHQKQHQQLMDQLQSGDVEALYTVAQSLNQRGAGDDRITSVQLWHALADGPAAHVNSAVALGFSYAEVDKETALRYFVQAGEGKQDGSTGPHQAALFNAGRLFLELNDAASSLAYIRACASVDKHFPAYATQQLTSTCKEAYETLSSQIQKETTTPPGIHDAAEMFLYSSINEFPAPETKEFNIWKRALEYLDMYASMIHEGTVDGEISGRKKGQTYLLAAQQELDTLRNKYGGKFSQLQTYLFDIIVGRIQFLMTAMETGGSDEL
;
A
#
# COMPACT_ATOMS: atom_id res chain seq x y z
N MET A 1 -15.47 -8.86 -17.12
CA MET A 1 -14.60 -10.02 -16.84
C MET A 1 -13.24 -9.63 -16.25
N LEU A 2 -12.97 -8.33 -16.03
CA LEU A 2 -11.81 -7.77 -15.32
C LEU A 2 -11.50 -8.38 -13.92
N PRO A 3 -12.49 -8.71 -13.05
CA PRO A 3 -12.17 -9.03 -11.66
C PRO A 3 -11.67 -10.47 -11.45
N ILE A 4 -12.02 -11.44 -12.30
CA ILE A 4 -11.89 -12.87 -11.93
C ILE A 4 -10.44 -13.37 -12.04
N VAL A 5 -9.72 -13.04 -13.10
CA VAL A 5 -8.33 -13.48 -13.31
C VAL A 5 -7.39 -12.74 -12.35
N LEU A 6 -7.66 -11.46 -12.12
CA LEU A 6 -6.90 -10.61 -11.20
C LEU A 6 -7.10 -11.04 -9.75
N LEU A 7 -8.34 -11.30 -9.34
CA LEU A 7 -8.63 -11.89 -8.04
C LEU A 7 -7.90 -13.23 -7.89
N LEU A 8 -7.93 -14.13 -8.88
CA LEU A 8 -7.24 -15.43 -8.79
C LEU A 8 -5.73 -15.31 -8.53
N TRP A 9 -5.04 -14.42 -9.25
CA TRP A 9 -3.60 -14.21 -9.05
C TRP A 9 -3.28 -13.48 -7.75
N MET A 10 -4.10 -12.49 -7.37
CA MET A 10 -3.96 -11.85 -6.06
C MET A 10 -4.35 -12.77 -4.91
N TRP A 11 -5.21 -13.77 -5.14
CA TRP A 11 -5.50 -14.85 -4.20
C TRP A 11 -4.31 -15.80 -4.05
N VAL A 12 -3.56 -16.08 -5.13
CA VAL A 12 -2.29 -16.82 -5.03
C VAL A 12 -1.26 -16.01 -4.25
N GLY A 13 -1.13 -14.71 -4.52
CA GLY A 13 -0.26 -13.81 -3.75
C GLY A 13 -0.70 -13.65 -2.29
N TYR A 14 -2.01 -13.61 -2.02
CA TYR A 14 -2.58 -13.63 -0.68
C TYR A 14 -2.27 -14.94 0.02
N LEU A 15 -2.49 -16.09 -0.63
CA LEU A 15 -2.16 -17.41 -0.08
C LEU A 15 -0.65 -17.52 0.17
N MET A 16 0.18 -17.01 -0.71
CA MET A 16 1.63 -17.01 -0.51
C MET A 16 2.04 -16.06 0.62
N GLY A 17 1.50 -14.84 0.69
CA GLY A 17 1.75 -13.91 1.79
C GLY A 17 1.20 -14.40 3.12
N PHE A 18 0.05 -15.07 3.12
CA PHE A 18 -0.55 -15.73 4.27
C PHE A 18 0.26 -16.97 4.66
N VAL A 19 0.71 -17.79 3.72
CA VAL A 19 1.59 -18.94 3.98
C VAL A 19 2.95 -18.47 4.45
N THR A 20 3.55 -17.42 3.90
CA THR A 20 4.77 -16.78 4.43
C THR A 20 4.51 -16.20 5.83
N PHE A 21 3.37 -15.56 6.09
CA PHE A 21 2.98 -15.15 7.44
C PHE A 21 2.78 -16.33 8.40
N VAL A 22 2.29 -17.48 7.91
CA VAL A 22 2.03 -18.69 8.69
C VAL A 22 3.29 -19.57 8.84
N VAL A 23 4.22 -19.56 7.88
CA VAL A 23 5.38 -20.48 7.76
C VAL A 23 6.71 -19.76 7.99
N SER A 24 6.84 -18.50 7.57
CA SER A 24 7.98 -17.61 7.85
C SER A 24 7.80 -16.88 9.18
N GLN A 25 6.94 -17.40 10.07
CA GLN A 25 6.86 -17.00 11.47
C GLN A 25 8.27 -17.07 12.04
N PRO A 26 8.93 -15.93 12.34
CA PRO A 26 10.22 -16.00 12.94
C PRO A 26 10.04 -16.66 14.32
N ALA A 27 10.59 -17.87 14.46
CA ALA A 27 11.16 -18.24 15.74
C ALA A 27 12.30 -17.24 15.99
N SER A 28 11.96 -16.08 16.57
CA SER A 28 12.92 -15.07 17.01
C SER A 28 14.10 -14.87 16.04
N ALA A 29 13.85 -14.52 14.78
CA ALA A 29 14.91 -14.02 13.92
C ALA A 29 15.14 -12.57 14.36
N GLY A 30 16.22 -12.36 15.13
CA GLY A 30 16.52 -11.13 15.86
C GLY A 30 16.43 -9.88 14.99
N LEU A 31 15.29 -9.19 15.09
CA LEU A 31 15.26 -7.75 15.00
C LEU A 31 15.97 -7.20 16.25
N PRO A 32 16.69 -6.07 16.16
CA PRO A 32 17.30 -5.46 17.34
C PRO A 32 16.19 -5.19 18.37
N ASN A 33 16.41 -5.68 19.60
CA ASN A 33 15.56 -5.37 20.74
C ASN A 33 15.57 -3.85 20.95
N ASP A 34 14.58 -3.16 20.40
CA ASP A 34 14.31 -1.78 20.79
C ASP A 34 13.66 -1.80 22.17
N ALA A 35 14.53 -1.74 23.17
CA ALA A 35 14.18 -1.49 24.55
C ALA A 35 13.62 -0.07 24.67
N SER A 36 12.32 0.11 24.46
CA SER A 36 11.44 1.03 25.21
C SER A 36 10.13 1.33 24.47
N SER A 37 9.10 0.51 24.70
CA SER A 37 7.73 1.02 24.63
C SER A 37 6.84 0.17 25.53
N VAL A 38 6.68 0.59 26.78
CA VAL A 38 5.65 0.01 27.66
C VAL A 38 4.31 0.42 27.08
N THR A 39 3.61 -0.50 26.42
CA THR A 39 2.28 -0.23 25.87
C THR A 39 1.24 -0.28 26.98
N GLN A 40 0.35 0.71 27.03
CA GLN A 40 -0.79 0.70 27.93
C GLN A 40 -1.88 -0.20 27.34
N VAL A 41 -1.90 -1.45 27.77
CA VAL A 41 -3.01 -2.38 27.50
C VAL A 41 -4.05 -2.26 28.61
N ASP A 42 -5.33 -2.34 28.25
CA ASP A 42 -6.41 -2.40 29.23
C ASP A 42 -6.14 -3.48 30.30
N PRO A 43 -6.28 -3.20 31.61
CA PRO A 43 -5.94 -4.14 32.66
C PRO A 43 -6.67 -5.48 32.60
N GLU A 44 -7.94 -5.49 32.18
CA GLU A 44 -8.73 -6.73 32.05
C GLU A 44 -8.23 -7.55 30.86
N LEU A 45 -7.95 -6.88 29.74
CA LEU A 45 -7.37 -7.50 28.55
C LEU A 45 -5.99 -8.08 28.84
N PHE A 46 -5.14 -7.36 29.57
CA PHE A 46 -3.84 -7.81 30.01
C PHE A 46 -3.94 -9.02 30.96
N ALA A 47 -4.89 -9.01 31.90
CA ALA A 47 -5.13 -10.14 32.79
C ALA A 47 -5.56 -11.41 32.05
N LYS A 48 -6.38 -11.28 31.00
CA LYS A 48 -6.72 -12.39 30.09
C LYS A 48 -5.47 -12.91 29.37
N ALA A 49 -4.63 -12.01 28.86
CA ALA A 49 -3.38 -12.37 28.19
C ALA A 49 -2.45 -13.18 29.12
N ILE A 50 -2.26 -12.71 30.36
CA ILE A 50 -1.46 -13.40 31.40
C ILE A 50 -2.05 -14.76 31.75
N THR A 51 -3.38 -14.84 31.87
CA THR A 51 -4.07 -16.10 32.18
C THR A 51 -3.86 -17.11 31.06
N HIS A 52 -3.98 -16.69 29.80
CA HIS A 52 -3.70 -17.55 28.66
C HIS A 52 -2.24 -17.97 28.61
N ALA A 53 -1.30 -17.04 28.79
CA ALA A 53 0.13 -17.30 28.78
C ALA A 53 0.50 -18.43 29.76
N LYS A 54 -0.05 -18.42 30.98
CA LYS A 54 0.15 -19.50 31.98
C LYS A 54 -0.33 -20.87 31.52
N THR A 55 -1.27 -20.94 30.58
CA THR A 55 -1.81 -22.18 30.00
C THR A 55 -1.20 -22.56 28.65
N MET A 56 -0.27 -21.75 28.13
CA MET A 56 0.47 -22.10 26.92
C MET A 56 1.39 -23.28 27.23
N ASN A 57 0.94 -24.48 26.90
CA ASN A 57 1.68 -25.72 27.08
C ASN A 57 2.94 -25.70 26.22
N ILE A 58 4.09 -25.50 26.85
CA ILE A 58 5.38 -25.75 26.22
C ILE A 58 5.75 -27.20 26.53
N SER A 59 5.43 -28.09 25.58
CA SER A 59 5.83 -29.51 25.41
C SER A 59 6.37 -30.31 26.62
N THR A 60 5.79 -31.48 26.86
CA THR A 60 6.18 -32.49 27.87
C THR A 60 7.34 -33.41 27.48
N ASP A 61 8.32 -32.91 26.70
CA ASP A 61 9.47 -33.68 26.18
C ASP A 61 10.78 -33.31 26.94
N PRO A 62 11.83 -34.19 27.03
CA PRO A 62 13.03 -34.02 27.87
C PRO A 62 13.87 -32.75 27.67
N LYS A 63 13.53 -31.88 26.70
CA LYS A 63 13.97 -30.47 26.62
C LYS A 63 13.35 -29.57 27.71
N HIS A 64 12.66 -30.15 28.69
CA HIS A 64 11.91 -29.50 29.77
C HIS A 64 12.59 -28.29 30.44
N LYS A 65 13.90 -28.32 30.72
CA LYS A 65 14.59 -27.17 31.34
C LYS A 65 14.68 -25.95 30.42
N GLN A 66 14.87 -26.17 29.12
CA GLN A 66 14.98 -25.09 28.13
C GLN A 66 13.60 -24.48 27.87
N HIS A 67 12.57 -25.32 27.81
CA HIS A 67 11.18 -24.90 27.65
C HIS A 67 10.63 -24.16 28.87
N GLN A 68 10.97 -24.58 30.10
CA GLN A 68 10.62 -23.84 31.32
C GLN A 68 11.32 -22.48 31.38
N LYS A 69 12.59 -22.39 30.98
CA LYS A 69 13.31 -21.11 30.90
C LYS A 69 12.67 -20.16 29.89
N GLN A 70 12.27 -20.67 28.71
CA GLN A 70 11.56 -19.87 27.70
C GLN A 70 10.19 -19.42 28.20
N HIS A 71 9.45 -20.28 28.92
CA HIS A 71 8.18 -19.90 29.55
C HIS A 71 8.36 -18.78 30.57
N GLN A 72 9.34 -18.95 31.46
CA GLN A 72 9.61 -17.99 32.52
C GLN A 72 10.04 -16.64 31.91
N GLN A 73 10.89 -16.67 30.88
CA GLN A 73 11.29 -15.49 30.14
C GLN A 73 10.09 -14.78 29.50
N LEU A 74 9.17 -15.52 28.87
CA LEU A 74 7.92 -14.94 28.33
C LEU A 74 7.09 -14.29 29.43
N MET A 75 6.94 -14.96 30.58
CA MET A 75 6.17 -14.42 31.71
C MET A 75 6.81 -13.15 32.30
N ASP A 76 8.14 -13.13 32.43
CA ASP A 76 8.88 -11.96 32.91
C ASP A 76 8.76 -10.79 31.91
N GLN A 77 8.84 -11.07 30.61
CA GLN A 77 8.63 -10.09 29.54
C GLN A 77 7.20 -9.53 29.55
N LEU A 78 6.19 -10.39 29.66
CA LEU A 78 4.80 -9.96 29.77
C LEU A 78 4.58 -9.05 30.99
N GLN A 79 5.14 -9.40 32.15
CA GLN A 79 5.05 -8.56 33.36
C GLN A 79 5.70 -7.19 33.18
N SER A 80 6.72 -7.09 32.33
CA SER A 80 7.35 -5.81 31.97
C SER A 80 6.59 -5.01 30.90
N GLY A 81 5.49 -5.55 30.35
CA GLY A 81 4.72 -4.92 29.28
C GLY A 81 5.37 -5.02 27.90
N ASP A 82 6.19 -6.04 27.68
CA ASP A 82 6.89 -6.28 26.42
C ASP A 82 5.90 -6.53 25.27
N VAL A 83 6.04 -5.76 24.20
CA VAL A 83 5.13 -5.74 23.05
C VAL A 83 5.17 -7.05 22.27
N GLU A 84 6.35 -7.63 22.08
CA GLU A 84 6.54 -8.87 21.33
C GLU A 84 6.02 -10.08 22.11
N ALA A 85 6.18 -10.07 23.43
CA ALA A 85 5.58 -11.06 24.31
C ALA A 85 4.04 -11.03 24.25
N LEU A 86 3.44 -9.83 24.31
CA LEU A 86 1.99 -9.66 24.16
C LEU A 86 1.49 -10.08 22.77
N TYR A 87 2.24 -9.76 21.72
CA TYR A 87 1.95 -10.21 20.36
C TYR A 87 1.98 -11.75 20.25
N THR A 88 2.98 -12.39 20.85
CA THR A 88 3.09 -13.86 20.89
C THR A 88 1.89 -14.51 21.59
N VAL A 89 1.42 -13.92 22.68
CA VAL A 89 0.20 -14.37 23.39
C VAL A 89 -1.03 -14.23 22.52
N ALA A 90 -1.21 -13.06 21.87
CA ALA A 90 -2.33 -12.83 20.94
C ALA A 90 -2.32 -13.85 19.79
N GLN A 91 -1.16 -14.10 19.18
CA GLN A 91 -1.01 -15.10 18.13
C GLN A 91 -1.45 -16.49 18.59
N SER A 92 -1.06 -16.91 19.80
CA SER A 92 -1.47 -18.19 20.37
C SER A 92 -2.97 -18.27 20.64
N LEU A 93 -3.58 -17.20 21.13
CA LEU A 93 -5.04 -17.10 21.31
C LEU A 93 -5.76 -17.30 19.98
N ASN A 94 -5.33 -16.60 18.92
CA ASN A 94 -5.92 -16.74 17.59
C ASN A 94 -5.79 -18.17 17.02
N GLN A 95 -4.65 -18.83 17.25
CA GLN A 95 -4.42 -20.21 16.78
C GLN A 95 -5.35 -21.25 17.43
N ARG A 96 -5.80 -21.04 18.67
CA ARG A 96 -6.75 -21.96 19.32
C ARG A 96 -8.15 -21.90 18.69
N GLY A 97 -8.50 -20.78 18.06
CA GLY A 97 -9.72 -20.63 17.28
C GLY A 97 -11.03 -20.67 18.08
N ALA A 98 -10.99 -20.61 19.42
CA ALA A 98 -12.19 -20.43 20.24
C ALA A 98 -12.71 -18.98 20.09
N GLY A 99 -14.04 -18.79 20.09
CA GLY A 99 -14.68 -17.50 19.79
C GLY A 99 -14.15 -16.33 20.65
N ASP A 100 -14.12 -16.52 21.97
CA ASP A 100 -13.64 -15.50 22.91
C ASP A 100 -12.12 -15.28 22.82
N ASP A 101 -11.35 -16.33 22.53
CA ASP A 101 -9.89 -16.24 22.36
C ASP A 101 -9.55 -15.42 21.10
N ARG A 102 -10.29 -15.62 20.00
CA ARG A 102 -10.13 -14.84 18.78
C ARG A 102 -10.45 -13.36 18.99
N ILE A 103 -11.54 -13.06 19.71
CA ILE A 103 -11.90 -11.68 20.07
C ILE A 103 -10.78 -11.05 20.92
N THR A 104 -10.30 -11.77 21.93
CA THR A 104 -9.23 -11.32 22.83
C THR A 104 -7.93 -11.07 22.05
N SER A 105 -7.58 -11.95 21.10
CA SER A 105 -6.42 -11.76 20.23
C SER A 105 -6.53 -10.48 19.40
N VAL A 106 -7.68 -10.25 18.77
CA VAL A 106 -7.91 -9.04 17.96
C VAL A 106 -7.82 -7.79 18.82
N GLN A 107 -8.41 -7.79 20.02
CA GLN A 107 -8.30 -6.70 20.98
C GLN A 107 -6.85 -6.42 21.41
N LEU A 108 -6.05 -7.47 21.64
CA LEU A 108 -4.63 -7.32 21.93
C LEU A 108 -3.87 -6.72 20.75
N TRP A 109 -4.12 -7.19 19.53
CA TRP A 109 -3.48 -6.61 18.35
C TRP A 109 -3.82 -5.14 18.15
N HIS A 110 -5.08 -4.72 18.40
CA HIS A 110 -5.45 -3.31 18.39
C HIS A 110 -4.64 -2.50 19.41
N ALA A 111 -4.57 -2.97 20.66
CA ALA A 111 -3.82 -2.27 21.71
C ALA A 111 -2.33 -2.09 21.33
N LEU A 112 -1.75 -3.04 20.60
CA LEU A 112 -0.35 -3.00 20.17
C LEU A 112 -0.14 -2.17 18.89
N ALA A 113 -1.03 -2.27 17.91
CA ALA A 113 -0.92 -1.59 16.61
C ALA A 113 -1.35 -0.12 16.69
N ASP A 114 -2.44 0.17 17.39
CA ASP A 114 -3.00 1.53 17.53
C ASP A 114 -2.37 2.29 18.70
N GLY A 115 -1.64 1.58 19.57
CA GLY A 115 -0.95 2.16 20.73
C GLY A 115 0.38 2.84 20.38
N PRO A 116 1.08 3.42 21.38
CA PRO A 116 2.33 4.15 21.18
C PRO A 116 3.46 3.33 20.54
N ALA A 117 3.42 2.00 20.69
CA ALA A 117 4.40 1.11 20.09
C ALA A 117 4.25 0.99 18.57
N ALA A 118 3.08 1.33 18.00
CA ALA A 118 2.76 1.21 16.58
C ALA A 118 3.23 -0.13 16.00
N HIS A 119 2.88 -1.23 16.67
CA HIS A 119 3.51 -2.53 16.43
C HIS A 119 3.14 -3.10 15.05
N VAL A 120 4.13 -3.16 14.16
CA VAL A 120 3.96 -3.53 12.74
C VAL A 120 3.35 -4.92 12.57
N ASN A 121 3.82 -5.93 13.31
CA ASN A 121 3.30 -7.30 13.17
C ASN A 121 1.84 -7.41 13.64
N SER A 122 1.45 -6.62 14.64
CA SER A 122 0.04 -6.53 15.06
C SER A 122 -0.82 -5.87 13.99
N ALA A 123 -0.34 -4.80 13.35
CA ALA A 123 -1.05 -4.19 12.23
C ALA A 123 -1.22 -5.20 11.07
N VAL A 124 -0.18 -5.95 10.71
CA VAL A 124 -0.29 -7.02 9.69
C VAL A 124 -1.38 -8.04 10.06
N ALA A 125 -1.39 -8.52 11.31
CA ALA A 125 -2.38 -9.48 11.79
C ALA A 125 -3.82 -8.93 11.75
N LEU A 126 -4.01 -7.65 12.10
CA LEU A 126 -5.31 -6.97 11.96
C LEU A 126 -5.71 -6.83 10.49
N GLY A 127 -4.78 -6.46 9.61
CA GLY A 127 -5.01 -6.40 8.16
C GLY A 127 -5.59 -7.72 7.64
N PHE A 128 -4.97 -8.86 7.97
CA PHE A 128 -5.50 -10.17 7.60
C PHE A 128 -6.83 -10.51 8.28
N SER A 129 -7.05 -10.08 9.53
CA SER A 129 -8.29 -10.34 10.27
C SER A 129 -9.49 -9.63 9.66
N TYR A 130 -9.27 -8.45 9.08
CA TYR A 130 -10.32 -7.64 8.48
C TYR A 130 -10.47 -7.83 6.98
N ALA A 131 -9.47 -8.36 6.26
CA ALA A 131 -9.39 -8.35 4.79
C ALA A 131 -10.65 -8.85 4.05
N GLU A 132 -11.36 -9.82 4.61
CA GLU A 132 -12.55 -10.42 3.99
C GLU A 132 -13.88 -9.87 4.53
N VAL A 133 -13.86 -9.13 5.64
CA VAL A 133 -15.06 -8.65 6.34
C VAL A 133 -15.21 -7.13 6.31
N ASP A 134 -14.11 -6.40 6.31
CA ASP A 134 -14.03 -4.94 6.29
C ASP A 134 -12.72 -4.53 5.58
N LYS A 135 -12.83 -4.31 4.27
CA LYS A 135 -11.67 -4.00 3.42
C LYS A 135 -11.03 -2.66 3.74
N GLU A 136 -11.82 -1.66 4.16
CA GLU A 136 -11.31 -0.33 4.49
C GLU A 136 -10.47 -0.38 5.77
N THR A 137 -10.96 -1.07 6.81
CA THR A 137 -10.19 -1.27 8.04
C THR A 137 -8.95 -2.12 7.78
N ALA A 138 -9.05 -3.18 6.97
CA ALA A 138 -7.90 -4.00 6.59
C ALA A 138 -6.83 -3.18 5.86
N LEU A 139 -7.27 -2.35 4.91
CA LEU A 139 -6.41 -1.48 4.13
C LEU A 139 -5.64 -0.52 5.04
N ARG A 140 -6.31 0.13 6.00
CA ARG A 140 -5.65 1.02 6.98
C ARG A 140 -4.48 0.35 7.67
N TYR A 141 -4.65 -0.89 8.11
CA TYR A 141 -3.59 -1.62 8.80
C TYR A 141 -2.48 -2.11 7.89
N PHE A 142 -2.80 -2.55 6.67
CA PHE A 142 -1.77 -2.91 5.71
C PHE A 142 -0.95 -1.70 5.26
N VAL A 143 -1.57 -0.53 5.12
CA VAL A 143 -0.88 0.74 4.87
C VAL A 143 0.04 1.08 6.04
N GLN A 144 -0.46 1.08 7.27
CA GLN A 144 0.35 1.34 8.47
C GLN A 144 1.57 0.41 8.56
N ALA A 145 1.37 -0.90 8.37
CA ALA A 145 2.48 -1.86 8.37
C ALA A 145 3.41 -1.70 7.17
N GLY A 146 2.88 -1.29 6.02
CA GLY A 146 3.63 -1.03 4.79
C GLY A 146 4.50 0.22 4.86
N GLU A 147 4.17 1.20 5.69
CA GLU A 147 5.00 2.38 5.94
C GLU A 147 6.16 2.08 6.92
N GLY A 148 6.00 1.09 7.80
CA GLY A 148 6.93 0.83 8.89
C GLY A 148 6.80 1.86 10.01
N LYS A 149 7.86 2.06 10.81
CA LYS A 149 7.88 3.08 11.86
C LYS A 149 8.50 4.39 11.35
N GLN A 150 7.88 5.52 11.70
CA GLN A 150 8.33 6.86 11.27
C GLN A 150 9.74 7.22 11.75
N ASP A 151 10.20 6.64 12.86
CA ASP A 151 11.55 6.84 13.40
C ASP A 151 12.63 6.00 12.68
N GLY A 152 12.24 5.20 11.68
CA GLY A 152 13.13 4.34 10.91
C GLY A 152 13.59 3.08 11.63
N SER A 153 13.11 2.82 12.85
CA SER A 153 13.47 1.63 13.63
C SER A 153 12.98 0.32 13.01
N THR A 154 11.85 0.36 12.30
CA THR A 154 11.29 -0.76 11.56
C THR A 154 10.98 -0.34 10.13
N GLY A 155 11.56 -1.04 9.16
CA GLY A 155 11.31 -0.82 7.74
C GLY A 155 9.92 -1.30 7.30
N PRO A 156 9.55 -1.03 6.03
CA PRO A 156 8.24 -1.36 5.50
C PRO A 156 8.00 -2.88 5.46
N HIS A 157 6.82 -3.34 5.89
CA HIS A 157 6.47 -4.75 5.83
C HIS A 157 6.04 -5.15 4.41
N GLN A 158 6.90 -5.88 3.70
CA GLN A 158 6.73 -6.18 2.28
C GLN A 158 5.40 -6.88 1.94
N ALA A 159 4.93 -7.84 2.75
CA ALA A 159 3.65 -8.51 2.49
C ALA A 159 2.44 -7.61 2.78
N ALA A 160 2.60 -6.59 3.64
CA ALA A 160 1.54 -5.63 3.90
C ALA A 160 1.36 -4.70 2.69
N LEU A 161 2.47 -4.24 2.09
CA LEU A 161 2.45 -3.47 0.84
C LEU A 161 1.74 -4.24 -0.28
N PHE A 162 2.05 -5.53 -0.47
CA PHE A 162 1.36 -6.36 -1.45
C PHE A 162 -0.16 -6.42 -1.21
N ASN A 163 -0.57 -6.66 0.03
CA ASN A 163 -2.00 -6.79 0.37
C ASN A 163 -2.74 -5.45 0.31
N ALA A 164 -2.10 -4.33 0.68
CA ALA A 164 -2.65 -3.00 0.47
C ALA A 164 -2.88 -2.74 -1.02
N GLY A 165 -1.88 -3.03 -1.86
CA GLY A 165 -2.00 -2.88 -3.31
C GLY A 165 -3.13 -3.71 -3.92
N ARG A 166 -3.33 -4.94 -3.42
CA ARG A 166 -4.49 -5.76 -3.76
C ARG A 166 -5.82 -5.09 -3.36
N LEU A 167 -5.95 -4.64 -2.12
CA LEU A 167 -7.21 -4.10 -1.61
C LEU A 167 -7.57 -2.78 -2.30
N PHE A 168 -6.61 -1.91 -2.58
CA PHE A 168 -6.85 -0.72 -3.40
C PHE A 168 -7.48 -1.06 -4.75
N LEU A 169 -6.98 -2.10 -5.42
CA LEU A 169 -7.53 -2.54 -6.70
C LEU A 169 -8.94 -3.10 -6.58
N GLU A 170 -9.23 -3.86 -5.52
CA GLU A 170 -10.58 -4.34 -5.25
C GLU A 170 -11.56 -3.21 -4.91
N LEU A 171 -11.05 -2.06 -4.44
CA LEU A 171 -11.80 -0.84 -4.19
C LEU A 171 -11.78 0.12 -5.40
N ASN A 172 -11.32 -0.34 -6.57
CA ASN A 172 -11.22 0.41 -7.83
C ASN A 172 -10.24 1.60 -7.81
N ASP A 173 -9.23 1.57 -6.94
CA ASP A 173 -8.12 2.53 -6.94
C ASP A 173 -6.87 1.90 -7.58
N ALA A 174 -6.78 2.02 -8.90
CA ALA A 174 -5.66 1.48 -9.67
C ALA A 174 -4.34 2.24 -9.44
N ALA A 175 -4.39 3.54 -9.16
CA ALA A 175 -3.20 4.36 -8.92
C ALA A 175 -2.52 3.95 -7.62
N SER A 176 -3.27 3.86 -6.52
CA SER A 176 -2.74 3.37 -5.24
C SER A 176 -2.33 1.91 -5.33
N SER A 177 -3.06 1.06 -6.07
CA SER A 177 -2.64 -0.31 -6.30
C SER A 177 -1.25 -0.42 -6.94
N LEU A 178 -1.03 0.33 -8.04
CA LEU A 178 0.28 0.41 -8.70
C LEU A 178 1.36 0.92 -7.74
N ALA A 179 1.05 1.95 -6.94
CA ALA A 179 1.99 2.54 -5.99
C ALA A 179 2.49 1.51 -4.97
N TYR A 180 1.56 0.80 -4.32
CA TYR A 180 1.86 -0.17 -3.26
C TYR A 180 2.50 -1.46 -3.78
N ILE A 181 2.04 -1.98 -4.93
CA ILE A 181 2.67 -3.15 -5.54
C ILE A 181 4.09 -2.80 -6.03
N ARG A 182 4.30 -1.61 -6.60
CA ARG A 182 5.64 -1.12 -6.95
C ARG A 182 6.53 -1.01 -5.73
N ALA A 183 6.03 -0.40 -4.65
CA ALA A 183 6.77 -0.28 -3.39
C ALA A 183 7.16 -1.67 -2.85
N CYS A 184 6.24 -2.64 -2.88
CA CYS A 184 6.55 -4.03 -2.53
C CYS A 184 7.70 -4.60 -3.38
N ALA A 185 7.68 -4.34 -4.69
CA ALA A 185 8.68 -4.82 -5.64
C ALA A 185 10.06 -4.16 -5.50
N SER A 186 10.17 -3.05 -4.77
CA SER A 186 11.43 -2.30 -4.55
C SER A 186 11.92 -2.26 -3.10
N VAL A 187 11.24 -2.93 -2.15
CA VAL A 187 11.70 -3.00 -0.74
C VAL A 187 13.13 -3.54 -0.66
N ASP A 188 13.50 -4.51 -1.48
CA ASP A 188 14.86 -5.10 -1.49
C ASP A 188 15.97 -4.09 -1.81
N LYS A 189 15.67 -3.05 -2.60
CA LYS A 189 16.64 -2.02 -2.99
C LYS A 189 16.92 -1.03 -1.86
N HIS A 190 15.89 -0.66 -1.11
CA HIS A 190 15.95 0.42 -0.12
C HIS A 190 16.05 -0.11 1.32
N PHE A 191 15.49 -1.30 1.57
CA PHE A 191 15.33 -1.93 2.88
C PHE A 191 15.58 -3.46 2.80
N PRO A 192 16.79 -3.91 2.40
CA PRO A 192 17.06 -5.32 2.11
C PRO A 192 16.82 -6.26 3.30
N ALA A 193 16.96 -5.77 4.54
CA ALA A 193 16.69 -6.55 5.75
C ALA A 193 15.20 -6.91 5.94
N TYR A 194 14.31 -6.20 5.26
CA TYR A 194 12.85 -6.34 5.38
C TYR A 194 12.21 -6.97 4.13
N ALA A 195 13.03 -7.44 3.19
CA ALA A 195 12.58 -8.06 1.95
C ALA A 195 13.00 -9.52 1.88
N THR A 196 12.19 -10.33 1.20
CA THR A 196 12.58 -11.67 0.77
C THR A 196 12.67 -11.74 -0.75
N GLN A 197 13.59 -12.57 -1.27
CA GLN A 197 13.73 -12.74 -2.72
C GLN A 197 12.42 -13.25 -3.36
N GLN A 198 11.76 -14.20 -2.69
CA GLN A 198 10.52 -14.79 -3.17
C GLN A 198 9.41 -13.75 -3.30
N LEU A 199 9.14 -12.99 -2.24
CA LEU A 199 8.06 -12.00 -2.25
C LEU A 199 8.38 -10.82 -3.17
N THR A 200 9.65 -10.43 -3.28
CA THR A 200 10.10 -9.44 -4.27
C THR A 200 9.77 -9.89 -5.69
N SER A 201 10.02 -11.16 -6.02
CA SER A 201 9.67 -11.72 -7.34
C SER A 201 8.16 -11.72 -7.57
N THR A 202 7.38 -12.13 -6.57
CA THR A 202 5.90 -12.10 -6.64
C THR A 202 5.37 -10.68 -6.86
N CYS A 203 5.93 -9.68 -6.18
CA CYS A 203 5.51 -8.30 -6.36
C CYS A 203 5.89 -7.73 -7.74
N LYS A 204 7.05 -8.11 -8.30
CA LYS A 204 7.42 -7.73 -9.68
C LYS A 204 6.47 -8.33 -10.71
N GLU A 205 6.13 -9.61 -10.59
CA GLU A 205 5.18 -10.29 -11.48
C GLU A 205 3.77 -9.70 -11.37
N ALA A 206 3.29 -9.42 -10.15
CA ALA A 206 2.01 -8.77 -9.91
C ALA A 206 1.98 -7.37 -10.52
N TYR A 207 3.07 -6.60 -10.40
CA TYR A 207 3.20 -5.29 -11.01
C TYR A 207 3.11 -5.36 -12.54
N GLU A 208 3.86 -6.26 -13.17
CA GLU A 208 3.85 -6.45 -14.64
C GLU A 208 2.47 -6.88 -15.14
N THR A 209 1.80 -7.77 -14.39
CA THR A 209 0.43 -8.23 -14.69
C THR A 209 -0.56 -7.08 -14.63
N LEU A 210 -0.62 -6.36 -13.49
CA LEU A 210 -1.49 -5.19 -13.33
C LEU A 210 -1.24 -4.16 -14.42
N SER A 211 0.03 -3.87 -14.70
CA SER A 211 0.44 -2.92 -15.73
C SER A 211 -0.06 -3.32 -17.13
N SER A 212 0.07 -4.59 -17.51
CA SER A 212 -0.45 -5.09 -18.78
C SER A 212 -1.98 -5.05 -18.83
N GLN A 213 -2.67 -5.31 -17.73
CA GLN A 213 -4.13 -5.36 -17.70
C GLN A 213 -4.77 -3.98 -17.82
N ILE A 214 -4.22 -2.97 -17.12
CA ILE A 214 -4.69 -1.58 -17.25
C ILE A 214 -4.67 -1.12 -18.72
N GLN A 215 -3.68 -1.58 -19.50
CA GLN A 215 -3.57 -1.25 -20.93
C GLN A 215 -4.56 -2.03 -21.82
N LYS A 216 -4.76 -3.33 -21.53
CA LYS A 216 -5.45 -4.25 -22.46
C LYS A 216 -6.91 -4.50 -22.14
N GLU A 217 -7.29 -4.42 -20.88
CA GLU A 217 -8.59 -4.89 -20.39
C GLU A 217 -9.52 -3.74 -19.98
N THR A 218 -9.00 -2.52 -19.88
CA THR A 218 -9.76 -1.32 -19.59
C THR A 218 -10.64 -0.93 -20.77
N THR A 219 -11.97 -1.13 -20.64
CA THR A 219 -12.95 -0.81 -21.70
C THR A 219 -13.23 0.68 -21.83
N THR A 220 -13.05 1.44 -20.74
CA THR A 220 -13.19 2.91 -20.72
C THR A 220 -11.88 3.52 -20.24
N PRO A 221 -11.13 4.22 -21.11
CA PRO A 221 -9.87 4.83 -20.72
C PRO A 221 -10.04 5.77 -19.52
N PRO A 222 -9.08 5.82 -18.58
CA PRO A 222 -9.14 6.72 -17.43
C PRO A 222 -9.32 8.19 -17.82
N GLY A 223 -9.82 8.98 -16.88
CA GLY A 223 -9.81 10.45 -16.99
C GLY A 223 -8.39 11.01 -17.00
N ILE A 224 -8.23 12.31 -17.30
CA ILE A 224 -6.91 12.97 -17.29
C ILE A 224 -6.25 12.83 -15.91
N HIS A 225 -7.02 13.06 -14.84
CA HIS A 225 -6.51 13.02 -13.47
C HIS A 225 -6.06 11.61 -13.08
N ASP A 226 -6.92 10.60 -13.20
CA ASP A 226 -6.55 9.21 -12.88
C ASP A 226 -5.36 8.72 -13.73
N ALA A 227 -5.30 9.10 -15.01
CA ALA A 227 -4.18 8.76 -15.88
C ALA A 227 -2.88 9.42 -15.40
N ALA A 228 -2.94 10.66 -14.93
CA ALA A 228 -1.81 11.39 -14.38
C ALA A 228 -1.33 10.77 -13.06
N GLU A 229 -2.23 10.42 -12.15
CA GLU A 229 -1.87 9.75 -10.91
C GLU A 229 -1.22 8.39 -11.17
N MET A 230 -1.83 7.58 -12.05
CA MET A 230 -1.27 6.29 -12.44
C MET A 230 0.11 6.43 -13.10
N PHE A 231 0.35 7.47 -13.91
CA PHE A 231 1.61 7.65 -14.65
C PHE A 231 2.83 7.65 -13.72
N LEU A 232 2.73 8.29 -12.55
CA LEU A 232 3.81 8.36 -11.56
C LEU A 232 4.19 6.99 -10.99
N TYR A 233 3.23 6.07 -10.93
CA TYR A 233 3.41 4.72 -10.40
C TYR A 233 3.62 3.66 -11.48
N SER A 234 3.50 4.06 -12.76
CA SER A 234 3.52 3.17 -13.92
C SER A 234 4.92 2.76 -14.40
N SER A 235 5.98 3.26 -13.76
CA SER A 235 7.34 2.70 -13.91
C SER A 235 7.79 1.96 -12.66
N ILE A 236 8.18 0.69 -12.82
CA ILE A 236 8.80 -0.10 -11.74
C ILE A 236 10.17 0.45 -11.32
N ASN A 237 10.80 1.25 -12.18
CA ASN A 237 12.08 1.89 -11.94
C ASN A 237 11.94 3.28 -11.30
N GLU A 238 10.76 3.60 -10.76
CA GLU A 238 10.50 4.86 -10.05
C GLU A 238 10.74 6.10 -10.92
N PHE A 239 10.59 5.97 -12.25
CA PHE A 239 10.66 7.10 -13.17
C PHE A 239 9.27 7.76 -13.33
N PRO A 240 9.14 9.10 -13.36
CA PRO A 240 10.16 10.07 -12.97
C PRO A 240 10.34 10.05 -11.44
N ALA A 241 11.60 10.08 -10.98
CA ALA A 241 11.89 10.04 -9.55
C ALA A 241 11.63 11.41 -8.91
N PRO A 242 11.18 11.49 -7.64
CA PRO A 242 10.99 12.76 -6.94
C PRO A 242 12.23 13.67 -7.02
N GLU A 243 12.01 14.99 -7.04
CA GLU A 243 13.06 16.01 -7.05
C GLU A 243 13.99 16.03 -8.28
N THR A 244 13.69 15.22 -9.31
CA THR A 244 14.43 15.24 -10.57
C THR A 244 13.89 16.27 -11.58
N LYS A 245 14.66 16.54 -12.65
CA LYS A 245 14.27 17.48 -13.70
C LYS A 245 13.00 17.03 -14.42
N GLU A 246 12.93 15.76 -14.76
CA GLU A 246 11.77 15.13 -15.39
C GLU A 246 10.53 15.16 -14.49
N PHE A 247 10.68 14.96 -13.19
CA PHE A 247 9.58 15.08 -12.24
C PHE A 247 9.06 16.52 -12.15
N ASN A 248 9.94 17.52 -12.16
CA ASN A 248 9.53 18.92 -12.17
C ASN A 248 8.81 19.31 -13.47
N ILE A 249 9.22 18.78 -14.63
CA ILE A 249 8.50 18.98 -15.90
C ILE A 249 7.09 18.38 -15.80
N TRP A 250 7.00 17.13 -15.34
CA TRP A 250 5.71 16.46 -15.12
C TRP A 250 4.81 17.24 -14.17
N LYS A 251 5.33 17.65 -13.01
CA LYS A 251 4.60 18.43 -12.00
C LYS A 251 4.04 19.73 -12.58
N ARG A 252 4.84 20.50 -13.34
CA ARG A 252 4.37 21.74 -13.99
C ARG A 252 3.28 21.49 -15.01
N ALA A 253 3.35 20.40 -15.76
CA ALA A 253 2.27 20.03 -16.67
C ALA A 253 0.95 19.82 -15.92
N LEU A 254 1.00 19.12 -14.78
CA LEU A 254 -0.18 18.91 -13.92
C LEU A 254 -0.69 20.21 -13.31
N GLU A 255 0.19 21.10 -12.84
CA GLU A 255 -0.21 22.42 -12.33
C GLU A 255 -1.04 23.22 -13.35
N TYR A 256 -0.66 23.18 -14.64
CA TYR A 256 -1.46 23.81 -15.70
C TYR A 256 -2.80 23.11 -15.95
N LEU A 257 -2.86 21.78 -15.86
CA LEU A 257 -4.12 21.04 -15.96
C LEU A 257 -5.06 21.35 -14.80
N ASP A 258 -4.52 21.50 -13.58
CA ASP A 258 -5.30 21.88 -12.40
C ASP A 258 -5.82 23.32 -12.51
N MET A 259 -5.02 24.24 -13.06
CA MET A 259 -5.47 25.60 -13.36
C MET A 259 -6.62 25.61 -14.37
N TYR A 260 -6.56 24.76 -15.41
CA TYR A 260 -7.65 24.59 -16.36
C TYR A 260 -8.91 23.99 -15.71
N ALA A 261 -8.76 22.92 -14.92
CA ALA A 261 -9.88 22.29 -14.22
C ALA A 261 -10.58 23.25 -13.25
N SER A 262 -9.80 24.05 -12.51
CA SER A 262 -10.33 25.09 -11.61
C SER A 262 -11.17 26.11 -12.37
N MET A 263 -10.72 26.53 -13.56
CA MET A 263 -11.46 27.46 -14.40
C MET A 263 -12.82 26.91 -14.87
N ILE A 264 -12.89 25.63 -15.23
CA ILE A 264 -14.16 24.98 -15.58
C ILE A 264 -15.09 24.99 -14.36
N HIS A 265 -14.58 24.57 -13.20
CA HIS A 265 -15.40 24.49 -11.98
C HIS A 265 -15.97 25.85 -11.55
N GLU A 266 -15.19 26.92 -11.72
CA GLU A 266 -15.61 28.29 -11.44
C GLU A 266 -16.61 28.86 -12.49
N GLY A 267 -16.96 28.08 -13.52
CA GLY A 267 -17.86 28.50 -14.60
C GLY A 267 -17.25 29.59 -15.51
N THR A 268 -15.94 29.81 -15.43
CA THR A 268 -15.27 30.90 -16.15
C THR A 268 -14.99 30.56 -17.62
N VAL A 269 -15.09 29.28 -18.01
CA VAL A 269 -14.93 28.82 -19.41
C VAL A 269 -16.23 28.94 -20.20
N ASP A 270 -17.37 28.87 -19.52
CA ASP A 270 -18.72 28.88 -20.11
C ASP A 270 -19.32 30.28 -20.13
N GLY A 271 -18.99 31.04 -21.17
CA GLY A 271 -19.77 32.23 -21.55
C GLY A 271 -18.93 33.41 -22.06
N GLU A 272 -17.65 33.48 -21.70
CA GLU A 272 -16.79 34.60 -22.10
C GLU A 272 -15.62 34.14 -22.99
N ILE A 273 -15.44 34.83 -24.12
CA ILE A 273 -14.29 34.66 -25.04
C ILE A 273 -12.95 34.75 -24.27
N SER A 274 -12.91 35.54 -23.20
CA SER A 274 -11.74 35.70 -22.32
C SER A 274 -11.41 34.40 -21.56
N GLY A 275 -12.43 33.73 -21.03
CA GLY A 275 -12.30 32.48 -20.28
C GLY A 275 -11.80 31.32 -21.15
N ARG A 276 -12.38 31.15 -22.34
CA ARG A 276 -11.93 30.12 -23.30
C ARG A 276 -10.48 30.32 -23.74
N LYS A 277 -10.07 31.56 -24.02
CA LYS A 277 -8.67 31.88 -24.38
C LYS A 277 -7.68 31.57 -23.25
N LYS A 278 -8.05 31.86 -22.00
CA LYS A 278 -7.22 31.58 -20.83
C LYS A 278 -7.16 30.07 -20.55
N GLY A 279 -8.27 29.35 -20.68
CA GLY A 279 -8.29 27.88 -20.61
C GLY A 279 -7.40 27.23 -21.67
N GLN A 280 -7.49 27.69 -22.93
CA GLN A 280 -6.60 27.24 -24.01
C GLN A 280 -5.13 27.51 -23.71
N THR A 281 -4.81 28.65 -23.07
CA THR A 281 -3.43 28.98 -22.68
C THR A 281 -2.88 27.96 -21.68
N TYR A 282 -3.67 27.54 -20.69
CA TYR A 282 -3.26 26.53 -19.72
C TYR A 282 -3.11 25.14 -20.37
N LEU A 283 -4.05 24.73 -21.22
CA LEU A 283 -3.92 23.46 -21.94
C LEU A 283 -2.69 23.43 -22.85
N LEU A 284 -2.39 24.53 -23.55
CA LEU A 284 -1.20 24.64 -24.39
C LEU A 284 0.09 24.58 -23.56
N ALA A 285 0.12 25.24 -22.40
CA ALA A 285 1.27 25.19 -21.51
C ALA A 285 1.49 23.79 -20.93
N ALA A 286 0.41 23.10 -20.54
CA ALA A 286 0.47 21.69 -20.14
C ALA A 286 1.03 20.81 -21.26
N GLN A 287 0.53 20.97 -22.49
CA GLN A 287 1.01 20.21 -23.63
C GLN A 287 2.50 20.46 -23.91
N GLN A 288 2.98 21.70 -23.82
CA GLN A 288 4.39 22.03 -24.04
C GLN A 288 5.33 21.37 -23.02
N GLU A 289 4.93 21.31 -21.74
CA GLU A 289 5.68 20.60 -20.71
C GLU A 289 5.66 19.07 -20.97
N LEU A 290 4.50 18.51 -21.34
CA LEU A 290 4.38 17.09 -21.70
C LEU A 290 5.22 16.74 -22.94
N ASP A 291 5.19 17.54 -24.00
CA ASP A 291 6.01 17.35 -25.19
C ASP A 291 7.50 17.42 -24.85
N THR A 292 7.90 18.34 -23.95
CA THR A 292 9.27 18.39 -23.44
C THR A 292 9.65 17.10 -22.71
N LEU A 293 8.75 16.56 -21.88
CA LEU A 293 8.96 15.30 -21.18
C LEU A 293 9.13 14.13 -22.17
N ARG A 294 8.22 13.99 -23.14
CA ARG A 294 8.25 12.94 -24.17
C ARG A 294 9.50 13.03 -25.03
N ASN A 295 9.85 14.22 -25.52
CA ASN A 295 10.97 14.41 -26.44
C ASN A 295 12.33 14.16 -25.78
N LYS A 296 12.48 14.53 -24.49
CA LYS A 296 13.75 14.36 -23.78
C LYS A 296 13.89 13.02 -23.08
N TYR A 297 12.77 12.46 -22.58
CA TYR A 297 12.79 11.31 -21.69
C TYR A 297 11.87 10.16 -22.12
N GLY A 298 11.16 10.26 -23.24
CA GLY A 298 10.22 9.24 -23.69
C GLY A 298 10.83 7.85 -23.85
N GLY A 299 12.13 7.75 -24.16
CA GLY A 299 12.85 6.47 -24.19
C GLY A 299 13.01 5.77 -22.84
N LYS A 300 12.68 6.45 -21.73
CA LYS A 300 12.66 5.88 -20.37
C LYS A 300 11.26 5.48 -19.90
N PHE A 301 10.23 5.82 -20.66
CA PHE A 301 8.86 5.51 -20.27
C PHE A 301 8.64 3.99 -20.32
N SER A 302 7.93 3.46 -19.33
CA SER A 302 7.37 2.12 -19.46
C SER A 302 6.26 2.08 -20.53
N GLN A 303 5.84 0.87 -20.91
CA GLN A 303 4.70 0.70 -21.82
C GLN A 303 3.43 1.34 -21.25
N LEU A 304 3.13 1.09 -19.96
CA LEU A 304 1.97 1.70 -19.30
C LEU A 304 2.09 3.22 -19.21
N GLN A 305 3.28 3.76 -18.93
CA GLN A 305 3.49 5.21 -18.94
C GLN A 305 3.23 5.82 -20.31
N THR A 306 3.67 5.15 -21.38
CA THR A 306 3.42 5.59 -22.75
C THR A 306 1.91 5.61 -23.04
N TYR A 307 1.21 4.54 -22.69
CA TYR A 307 -0.25 4.43 -22.83
C TYR A 307 -1.00 5.56 -22.09
N LEU A 308 -0.69 5.77 -20.80
CA LEU A 308 -1.33 6.81 -19.99
C LEU A 308 -1.00 8.22 -20.48
N PHE A 309 0.25 8.44 -20.90
CA PHE A 309 0.69 9.71 -21.47
C PHE A 309 -0.08 10.04 -22.76
N ASP A 310 -0.26 9.06 -23.65
CA ASP A 310 -1.01 9.25 -24.90
C ASP A 310 -2.50 9.55 -24.63
N ILE A 311 -3.10 8.96 -23.57
CA ILE A 311 -4.46 9.33 -23.12
C ILE A 311 -4.52 10.80 -22.71
N ILE A 312 -3.59 11.24 -21.85
CA ILE A 312 -3.57 12.62 -21.35
C ILE A 312 -3.44 13.60 -22.50
N VAL A 313 -2.45 13.40 -23.38
CA VAL A 313 -2.22 14.28 -24.53
C VAL A 313 -3.40 14.27 -25.49
N GLY A 314 -3.97 13.10 -25.80
CA GLY A 314 -5.14 12.98 -26.67
C GLY A 314 -6.35 13.75 -26.14
N ARG A 315 -6.61 13.68 -24.82
CA ARG A 315 -7.69 14.44 -24.17
C ARG A 315 -7.42 15.94 -24.16
N ILE A 316 -6.19 16.38 -23.91
CA ILE A 316 -5.81 17.80 -24.01
C ILE A 316 -6.09 18.32 -25.43
N GLN A 317 -5.70 17.58 -26.47
CA GLN A 317 -5.94 17.96 -27.86
C GLN A 317 -7.43 18.03 -28.21
N PHE A 318 -8.22 17.06 -27.73
CA PHE A 318 -9.67 17.09 -27.87
C PHE A 318 -10.28 18.34 -27.23
N LEU A 319 -9.93 18.65 -25.98
CA LEU A 319 -10.42 19.83 -25.26
C LEU A 319 -10.05 21.14 -25.94
N MET A 320 -8.82 21.28 -26.45
CA MET A 320 -8.42 22.44 -27.24
C MET A 320 -9.26 22.60 -28.50
N THR A 321 -9.51 21.50 -29.23
CA THR A 321 -10.34 21.51 -30.45
C THR A 321 -11.79 21.89 -30.14
N ALA A 322 -12.35 21.37 -29.04
CA ALA A 322 -13.70 21.70 -28.59
C ALA A 322 -13.83 23.20 -28.26
N MET A 323 -12.83 23.79 -27.59
CA MET A 323 -12.82 25.22 -27.30
C MET A 323 -12.71 26.11 -28.54
N GLU A 324 -11.98 25.68 -29.57
CA GLU A 324 -11.85 26.40 -30.86
C GLU A 324 -13.14 26.37 -31.68
N THR A 325 -13.83 25.23 -31.67
CA THR A 325 -15.06 25.00 -32.45
C THR A 325 -16.33 25.49 -31.76
N GLY A 326 -16.24 25.81 -30.47
CA GLY A 326 -17.32 26.44 -29.71
C GLY A 326 -18.48 25.52 -29.34
N GLY A 327 -18.31 24.20 -29.45
CA GLY A 327 -19.31 23.22 -29.03
C GLY A 327 -19.49 23.23 -27.52
N SER A 328 -20.68 23.63 -27.05
CA SER A 328 -21.07 23.70 -25.64
C SER A 328 -21.64 22.39 -25.08
N ASP A 329 -21.79 21.35 -25.90
CA ASP A 329 -22.74 20.27 -25.57
C ASP A 329 -22.10 19.00 -25.01
N GLU A 330 -20.77 18.94 -24.86
CA GLU A 330 -20.06 17.73 -24.36
C GLU A 330 -18.83 18.05 -23.48
N LEU A 331 -18.94 19.01 -22.56
CA LEU A 331 -17.98 19.19 -21.45
C LEU A 331 -18.44 18.43 -20.20
#